data_AF-A0A919C8B3-F1
#
_entry.id   AF-A0A919C8B3-F1
#
_cell.length_a   1.000
_cell.length_b   1.000
_cell.length_c   1.000
_cell.angle_alpha   90.00
_cell.angle_beta   90.00
_cell.angle_gamma   90.00
#
_symmetry.space_group_name_H-M   'P 1'
#
loop_
_entity.id
_entity.type
_entity.pdbx_description
1 polymer ?
#
loop_
_entity_poly.entity_id
_entity_poly.type
_entity_poly.pdbx_seq_one_letter_code
_entity_poly.pdbx_strand_id
1 'polypeptide(L)'
;MIIGLDAAAREGLDPALVELIQIRASHLNHCAYCLHMHTNDARKAGEDEDRLHMVALWREAQHFFTPKEQAALALTEAVTLVADGGVPDAVYAEAAAHFDDRELAHVLSLILTINTWNRVALATGKIAGTDERTR
;
A
#
# COMPACT_ATOMS: atom_id res chain seq x y z
N MET A 1 9.64 13.18 11.25
CA MET A 1 9.78 11.79 11.73
C MET A 1 8.72 10.95 11.03
N ILE A 2 8.98 9.68 10.67
CA ILE A 2 8.15 8.83 9.78
C ILE A 2 6.64 8.89 10.06
N ILE A 3 6.24 8.99 11.33
CA ILE A 3 4.84 9.16 11.76
C ILE A 3 4.16 10.38 11.13
N GLY A 4 4.85 11.53 11.08
CA GLY A 4 4.29 12.75 10.48
C GLY A 4 4.18 12.68 8.96
N LEU A 5 5.11 11.95 8.31
CA LEU A 5 5.01 11.69 6.88
C LEU A 5 3.85 10.73 6.58
N ASP A 6 3.66 9.68 7.39
CA ASP A 6 2.53 8.75 7.26
C ASP A 6 1.19 9.48 7.36
N ALA A 7 1.03 10.33 8.38
CA ALA A 7 -0.18 11.12 8.56
C ALA A 7 -0.45 12.03 7.35
N ALA A 8 0.56 12.78 6.91
CA ALA A 8 0.43 13.66 5.75
C ALA A 8 0.16 12.88 4.45
N ALA A 9 0.79 11.72 4.26
CA ALA A 9 0.63 10.89 3.06
C ALA A 9 -0.80 10.37 2.88
N ARG A 10 -1.56 10.21 3.97
CA ARG A 10 -2.95 9.74 3.93
C ARG A 10 -3.96 10.85 3.65
N GLU A 11 -3.59 12.12 3.82
CA GLU A 11 -4.53 13.23 3.67
C GLU A 11 -5.14 13.27 2.26
N GLY A 12 -6.47 13.30 2.19
CA GLY A 12 -7.21 13.44 0.93
C GLY A 12 -7.30 12.17 0.09
N LEU A 13 -6.66 11.06 0.48
CA LEU A 13 -6.80 9.77 -0.19
C LEU A 13 -8.01 8.99 0.34
N ASP A 14 -8.59 8.16 -0.52
CA ASP A 14 -9.62 7.20 -0.13
C ASP A 14 -9.03 6.19 0.88
N PRO A 15 -9.66 5.99 2.06
CA PRO A 15 -9.21 5.02 3.06
C PRO A 15 -9.02 3.60 2.52
N ALA A 16 -9.88 3.15 1.59
CA ALA A 16 -9.77 1.82 0.99
C ALA A 16 -8.48 1.73 0.15
N LEU A 17 -8.23 2.72 -0.72
CA LEU A 17 -7.02 2.80 -1.54
C LEU A 17 -5.75 2.83 -0.67
N VAL A 18 -5.79 3.58 0.43
CA VAL A 18 -4.68 3.67 1.39
C VAL A 18 -4.32 2.29 1.94
N GLU A 19 -5.29 1.49 2.34
CA GLU A 19 -5.02 0.15 2.88
C GLU A 19 -4.63 -0.86 1.78
N LEU A 20 -5.19 -0.77 0.56
CA LEU A 20 -4.76 -1.60 -0.57
C LEU A 20 -3.26 -1.43 -0.90
N ILE A 21 -2.78 -0.19 -0.96
CA ILE A 21 -1.36 0.13 -1.17
C ILE A 21 -0.51 -0.50 -0.07
N GLN A 22 -0.93 -0.33 1.19
CA GLN A 22 -0.16 -0.81 2.33
C GLN A 22 -0.12 -2.33 2.42
N ILE A 23 -1.23 -3.00 2.12
CA ILE A 23 -1.33 -4.46 2.02
C ILE A 23 -0.41 -4.96 0.91
N ARG A 24 -0.46 -4.37 -0.29
CA ARG A 24 0.33 -4.86 -1.42
C ARG A 24 1.84 -4.69 -1.18
N ALA A 25 2.27 -3.54 -0.67
CA ALA A 25 3.67 -3.34 -0.30
C ALA A 25 4.12 -4.34 0.79
N SER A 26 3.26 -4.60 1.78
CA SER A 26 3.55 -5.56 2.87
C SER A 26 3.64 -7.01 2.39
N HIS A 27 2.84 -7.40 1.39
CA HIS A 27 2.98 -8.70 0.71
C HIS A 27 4.37 -8.85 0.09
N LEU A 28 4.80 -7.86 -0.69
CA LEU A 28 6.08 -7.89 -1.41
C LEU A 28 7.29 -7.84 -0.47
N ASN A 29 7.20 -7.09 0.62
CA ASN A 29 8.25 -7.03 1.64
C ASN A 29 8.18 -8.21 2.64
N HIS A 30 7.23 -9.13 2.49
CA HIS A 30 7.02 -10.26 3.41
C HIS A 30 6.84 -9.86 4.89
N CYS A 31 6.23 -8.69 5.14
CA CYS A 31 6.05 -8.17 6.49
C CYS A 31 4.70 -8.63 7.08
N ALA A 32 4.69 -9.80 7.73
CA ALA A 32 3.47 -10.37 8.32
C ALA A 32 2.81 -9.46 9.37
N TYR A 33 3.60 -8.71 10.16
CA TYR A 33 3.07 -7.75 11.13
C TYR A 33 2.26 -6.65 10.44
N CYS A 34 2.86 -5.95 9.46
CA CYS A 34 2.19 -4.90 8.72
C CYS A 34 1.02 -5.45 7.91
N LEU A 35 1.16 -6.62 7.30
CA LEU A 35 0.07 -7.25 6.56
C LEU A 35 -1.15 -7.48 7.46
N HIS A 36 -0.97 -8.19 8.59
CA HIS A 36 -2.05 -8.42 9.54
C HIS A 36 -2.71 -7.13 10.02
N MET A 37 -1.88 -6.13 10.32
CA MET A 37 -2.30 -4.81 10.78
C MET A 37 -3.18 -4.09 9.74
N HIS A 38 -2.70 -3.97 8.51
CA HIS A 38 -3.40 -3.26 7.43
C HIS A 38 -4.62 -4.01 6.91
N THR A 39 -4.61 -5.35 6.89
CA THR A 39 -5.82 -6.12 6.56
C THR A 39 -6.92 -5.88 7.61
N ASN A 40 -6.58 -5.77 8.90
CA ASN A 40 -7.57 -5.44 9.93
C ASN A 40 -8.07 -3.99 9.83
N ASP A 41 -7.19 -3.04 9.49
CA ASP A 41 -7.60 -1.65 9.30
C ASP A 41 -8.46 -1.48 8.05
N ALA A 42 -8.18 -2.21 6.96
CA ALA A 42 -9.03 -2.28 5.77
C ALA A 42 -10.44 -2.80 6.07
N ARG A 43 -10.55 -3.87 6.87
CA ARG A 43 -11.85 -4.40 7.33
C ARG A 43 -12.65 -3.36 8.11
N LYS A 44 -12.00 -2.61 9.02
CA LYS A 44 -12.65 -1.53 9.77
C LYS A 44 -13.10 -0.39 8.86
N ALA A 45 -12.40 -0.16 7.75
CA ALA A 45 -12.77 0.81 6.73
C ALA A 45 -13.87 0.31 5.78
N GLY A 46 -14.35 -0.93 5.93
CA GLY A 46 -15.44 -1.50 5.14
C GLY A 46 -15.02 -2.16 3.82
N GLU A 47 -13.73 -2.49 3.67
CA GLU A 47 -13.23 -3.23 2.51
C GLU A 47 -13.81 -4.65 2.44
N ASP A 48 -13.99 -5.16 1.23
CA ASP A 48 -14.60 -6.45 0.96
C ASP A 48 -13.61 -7.63 1.13
N GLU A 49 -14.06 -8.75 1.69
CA GLU A 49 -13.18 -9.91 1.94
C GLU A 49 -12.69 -10.56 0.65
N ASP A 50 -13.51 -10.63 -0.41
CA ASP A 50 -13.06 -11.19 -1.69
C ASP A 50 -11.95 -10.31 -2.27
N ARG A 51 -12.13 -8.98 -2.22
CA ARG A 51 -11.09 -8.02 -2.62
C ARG A 51 -9.80 -8.20 -1.82
N LEU A 52 -9.88 -8.33 -0.49
CA LEU A 52 -8.72 -8.55 0.39
C LEU A 52 -7.94 -9.82 0.01
N HIS A 53 -8.63 -10.91 -0.29
CA HIS A 53 -7.99 -12.15 -0.76
C HIS A 53 -7.34 -11.98 -2.14
N MET A 54 -7.92 -11.14 -3.00
CA MET A 54 -7.43 -10.94 -4.37
C MET A 54 -6.29 -9.94 -4.50
N VAL A 55 -6.03 -9.06 -3.52
CA VAL A 55 -4.98 -8.01 -3.62
C VAL A 55 -3.60 -8.60 -3.96
N ALA A 56 -3.25 -9.77 -3.41
CA ALA A 56 -1.98 -10.42 -3.68
C ALA A 56 -1.81 -10.85 -5.15
N LEU A 57 -2.94 -11.03 -5.85
CA LEU A 57 -3.07 -11.57 -7.20
C LEU A 57 -3.82 -10.59 -8.13
N TRP A 58 -3.83 -9.29 -7.80
CA TRP A 58 -4.67 -8.29 -8.46
C TRP A 58 -4.50 -8.23 -9.99
N ARG A 59 -3.32 -8.59 -10.52
CA ARG A 59 -3.05 -8.64 -11.97
C ARG A 59 -3.87 -9.69 -12.70
N GLU A 60 -4.23 -10.79 -12.03
CA GLU A 60 -5.11 -11.83 -12.56
C GLU A 60 -6.58 -11.60 -12.14
N ALA A 61 -6.80 -10.72 -11.16
CA ALA A 61 -8.10 -10.41 -10.57
C ALA A 61 -8.54 -8.95 -10.84
N GLN A 62 -8.14 -8.38 -11.98
CA GLN A 62 -8.28 -6.93 -12.26
C GLN A 62 -9.71 -6.42 -12.12
N HIS A 63 -10.71 -7.23 -12.45
CA HIS A 63 -12.13 -6.87 -12.37
C HIS A 63 -12.63 -6.56 -10.96
N PHE A 64 -11.89 -6.96 -9.92
CA PHE A 64 -12.17 -6.57 -8.53
C PHE A 64 -11.75 -5.13 -8.23
N PHE A 65 -10.86 -4.52 -9.02
CA PHE A 65 -10.22 -3.24 -8.73
C PHE A 65 -10.50 -2.22 -9.83
N THR A 66 -10.75 -0.97 -9.46
CA THR A 66 -10.94 0.13 -10.43
C THR A 66 -9.63 0.44 -11.17
N PRO A 67 -9.68 1.10 -12.35
CA PRO A 67 -8.46 1.51 -13.05
C PRO A 67 -7.51 2.36 -12.18
N LYS A 68 -8.05 3.27 -11.37
CA LYS A 68 -7.28 4.10 -10.43
C LYS A 68 -6.58 3.25 -9.36
N GLU A 69 -7.26 2.24 -8.80
CA GLU A 69 -6.66 1.29 -7.85
C GLU A 69 -5.59 0.41 -8.51
N GLN A 70 -5.84 -0.09 -9.73
CA GLN A 70 -4.87 -0.90 -10.48
C GLN A 70 -3.60 -0.10 -10.77
N ALA A 71 -3.72 1.17 -11.16
CA ALA A 71 -2.58 2.05 -11.38
C ALA A 71 -1.77 2.29 -10.10
N ALA A 72 -2.44 2.51 -8.97
CA ALA A 72 -1.78 2.63 -7.66
C ALA A 72 -1.09 1.33 -7.22
N LEU A 73 -1.72 0.17 -7.43
CA LEU A 73 -1.13 -1.13 -7.14
C LEU A 73 0.11 -1.37 -8.01
N ALA A 74 0.04 -1.09 -9.32
CA ALA A 74 1.19 -1.19 -10.22
C ALA A 74 2.37 -0.29 -9.78
N LEU A 75 2.08 0.97 -9.43
CA LEU A 75 3.08 1.89 -8.92
C LEU A 75 3.67 1.42 -7.59
N THR A 76 2.81 0.89 -6.70
CA THR A 76 3.23 0.31 -5.42
C THR A 76 4.24 -0.82 -5.63
N GLU A 77 3.99 -1.73 -6.56
CA GLU A 77 4.92 -2.81 -6.88
C GLU A 77 6.25 -2.29 -7.41
N ALA A 78 6.22 -1.39 -8.40
CA ALA A 78 7.42 -0.85 -9.02
C ALA A 78 8.31 -0.09 -8.04
N VAL A 79 7.72 0.72 -7.16
CA VAL A 79 8.46 1.47 -6.13
C VAL A 79 8.96 0.54 -5.01
N THR A 80 8.19 -0.48 -4.64
CA THR A 80 8.61 -1.44 -3.59
C THR A 80 9.77 -2.30 -4.06
N LEU A 81 9.75 -2.75 -5.32
CA LEU A 81 10.78 -3.56 -5.97
C LEU A 81 11.77 -2.72 -6.78
N VAL A 82 11.98 -1.45 -6.41
CA VAL A 82 12.81 -0.50 -7.17
C VAL A 82 14.24 -0.99 -7.43
N ALA A 83 14.77 -1.89 -6.60
CA ALA A 83 16.08 -2.49 -6.78
C ALA A 83 16.18 -3.45 -7.98
N ASP A 84 15.05 -4.04 -8.40
CA ASP A 84 15.02 -5.05 -9.47
C ASP A 84 15.10 -4.42 -10.87
N GLY A 85 14.62 -3.18 -11.03
CA GLY A 85 14.57 -2.53 -12.34
C GLY A 85 14.14 -1.07 -12.35
N GLY A 86 14.10 -0.41 -11.18
CA GLY A 86 13.59 0.95 -11.06
C GLY A 86 12.07 1.04 -11.21
N VAL A 87 11.58 2.25 -11.51
CA VAL A 87 10.16 2.51 -11.80
C VAL A 87 10.03 2.80 -13.30
N PRO A 88 9.42 1.92 -14.11
CA PRO A 88 9.25 2.17 -15.53
C PRO A 88 8.39 3.41 -15.80
N ASP A 89 8.78 4.23 -16.78
CA ASP A 89 8.07 5.47 -17.16
C ASP A 89 6.58 5.22 -17.45
N ALA A 90 6.26 4.10 -18.11
CA ALA A 90 4.87 3.73 -18.41
C ALA A 90 4.02 3.48 -17.16
N VAL A 91 4.60 2.91 -16.09
CA VAL A 91 3.89 2.68 -14.82
C VAL A 91 3.62 4.01 -14.12
N TYR A 92 4.60 4.92 -14.11
CA TYR A 92 4.43 6.25 -13.55
C TYR A 92 3.40 7.07 -14.35
N ALA A 93 3.51 7.06 -15.69
CA ALA A 93 2.59 7.77 -16.58
C ALA A 93 1.14 7.28 -16.44
N GLU A 94 0.94 5.97 -16.30
CA GLU A 94 -0.39 5.42 -16.04
C GLU A 94 -0.95 5.93 -14.72
N ALA A 95 -0.18 5.90 -13.63
CA ALA A 95 -0.63 6.47 -12.35
C ALA A 95 -0.95 7.97 -12.48
N ALA A 96 -0.09 8.75 -13.13
CA ALA A 96 -0.32 10.18 -13.35
C ALA A 96 -1.56 10.49 -14.22
N ALA A 97 -2.09 9.51 -14.96
CA ALA A 97 -3.35 9.68 -15.69
C ALA A 97 -4.60 9.56 -14.79
N HIS A 98 -4.50 8.93 -13.62
CA HIS A 98 -5.62 8.68 -12.69
C HIS A 98 -5.60 9.53 -11.42
N PHE A 99 -4.47 10.16 -11.11
CA PHE A 99 -4.25 10.99 -9.92
C PHE A 99 -3.81 12.39 -10.34
N ASP A 100 -4.34 13.42 -9.69
CA ASP A 100 -3.74 14.75 -9.83
C ASP A 100 -2.35 14.81 -9.16
N ASP A 101 -1.56 15.85 -9.46
CA ASP A 101 -0.18 15.98 -8.96
C ASP A 101 -0.09 15.88 -7.43
N ARG A 102 -1.09 16.39 -6.72
CA ARG A 102 -1.13 16.36 -5.26
C ARG A 102 -1.45 14.94 -4.80
N GLU A 103 -2.54 14.35 -5.27
CA GLU A 103 -2.92 12.97 -4.94
C GLU A 103 -1.78 11.98 -5.25
N LEU A 104 -1.10 12.12 -6.40
CA LEU A 104 0.02 11.27 -6.79
C LEU A 104 1.21 11.41 -5.83
N ALA A 105 1.50 12.63 -5.37
CA ALA A 105 2.52 12.86 -4.35
C ALA A 105 2.16 12.20 -3.01
N HIS A 106 0.88 12.23 -2.62
CA HIS A 106 0.37 11.51 -1.44
C HIS A 106 0.51 9.98 -1.62
N VAL A 107 0.13 9.44 -2.78
CA VAL A 107 0.29 8.01 -3.11
C VAL A 107 1.76 7.57 -3.03
N LEU A 108 2.69 8.31 -3.64
CA LEU A 108 4.12 8.01 -3.55
C LEU A 108 4.63 8.09 -2.11
N SER A 109 4.25 9.14 -1.37
CA SER A 109 4.61 9.29 0.04
C SER A 109 4.11 8.13 0.88
N LEU A 110 2.91 7.63 0.60
CA LEU A 110 2.33 6.47 1.29
C LEU A 110 3.12 5.21 0.98
N ILE A 111 3.45 4.95 -0.29
CA ILE A 111 4.25 3.79 -0.71
C ILE A 111 5.63 3.80 -0.03
N LEU A 112 6.30 4.96 0.01
CA LEU A 112 7.60 5.12 0.69
C LEU A 112 7.48 4.89 2.20
N THR A 113 6.39 5.39 2.80
CA THR A 113 6.17 5.27 4.24
C THR A 113 5.89 3.83 4.66
N ILE A 114 5.04 3.09 3.93
CA ILE A 114 4.82 1.67 4.24
C ILE A 114 6.09 0.83 4.01
N ASN A 115 6.86 1.13 2.98
CA ASN A 115 8.16 0.49 2.76
C ASN A 115 9.11 0.71 3.94
N THR A 116 9.07 1.90 4.54
CA THR A 116 9.83 2.21 5.74
C THR A 116 9.30 1.44 6.95
N TRP A 117 7.98 1.41 7.16
CA TRP A 117 7.35 0.66 8.25
C TRP A 117 7.61 -0.85 8.18
N ASN A 118 7.52 -1.44 6.97
CA ASN A 118 7.85 -2.85 6.77
C ASN A 118 9.29 -3.15 7.21
N ARG A 119 10.25 -2.30 6.83
CA ARG A 119 11.67 -2.43 7.23
C ARG A 119 11.86 -2.28 8.73
N VAL A 120 11.20 -1.31 9.37
CA VAL A 120 11.25 -1.12 10.83
C VAL A 120 10.69 -2.36 11.54
N ALA A 121 9.50 -2.84 11.14
CA ALA A 121 8.84 -3.98 11.77
C ALA A 121 9.69 -5.25 11.65
N LEU A 122 10.25 -5.51 10.47
CA LEU A 122 11.15 -6.65 10.24
C LEU A 122 12.44 -6.53 11.05
N ALA A 123 13.12 -5.37 11.01
CA ALA A 123 14.38 -5.15 11.71
C ALA A 123 14.24 -5.23 13.24
N THR A 124 13.06 -4.95 13.77
CA THR A 124 12.76 -4.99 15.22
C THR A 124 12.03 -6.25 15.66
N GLY A 125 11.79 -7.21 14.77
CA GLY A 125 11.16 -8.48 15.11
C GLY A 125 9.71 -8.37 15.57
N LYS A 126 8.93 -7.41 15.03
CA LYS A 126 7.50 -7.29 15.35
C LYS A 126 6.74 -8.55 14.94
N ILE A 127 5.82 -9.00 15.79
CA ILE A 127 5.07 -10.24 15.61
C ILE A 127 3.63 -9.92 15.20
N ALA A 128 3.15 -10.54 14.11
CA ALA A 128 1.76 -10.39 13.68
C ALA A 128 0.77 -10.74 14.81
N GLY A 129 -0.31 -9.98 14.93
CA GLY A 129 -1.29 -10.16 16.02
C GLY A 129 -0.94 -9.43 17.33
N THR A 130 0.25 -8.85 17.47
CA THR A 130 0.64 -8.11 18.69
C THR A 130 0.56 -6.59 18.52
N ASP A 131 -0.31 -6.10 17.62
CA ASP A 131 -0.49 -4.66 17.45
C ASP A 131 -1.12 -4.05 18.72
N GLU A 132 -0.45 -3.06 19.30
CA GLU A 132 -0.89 -2.39 20.52
C GLU A 132 -1.93 -1.31 20.23
N ARG A 133 -2.10 -0.89 18.97
CA ARG A 133 -3.14 0.08 18.55
C ARG A 133 -4.56 -0.47 18.66
N THR A 134 -4.70 -1.79 18.83
CA THR A 134 -5.99 -2.46 19.07
C THR A 134 -6.33 -2.66 20.56
N ARG A 135 -5.51 -2.14 21.48
CA ARG A 135 -5.79 -2.12 22.93
C ARG A 135 -6.42 -0.81 23.38
#